data_AF-A0AAF0MSA3-F1
#
_entry.id   AF-A0AAF0MSA3-F1
#
_cell.length_a   1.000
_cell.length_b   1.000
_cell.length_c   1.000
_cell.angle_alpha   90.00
_cell.angle_beta   90.00
_cell.angle_gamma   90.00
#
_symmetry.space_group_name_H-M   'P 1'
#
loop_
_entity.id
_entity.type
_entity.pdbx_description
1 polymer ?
#
loop_
_entity_poly.entity_id
_entity_poly.type
_entity_poly.pdbx_seq_one_letter_code
_entity_poly.pdbx_strand_id
1 'polypeptide(L)' 'MVILTLIDEYNALYGDMSGKTIIPFCTSASSSPDTSYESIRSESGATVANGFWCTSSHADGGIDDDVASWLSDMGISA' A
#
# COMPACT_ATOMS: atom_id res chain seq x y z
N MET A 1 -9.12 -0.60 12.95
CA MET A 1 -9.14 -0.83 11.48
C MET A 1 -9.13 0.53 10.80
N VAL A 2 -8.01 1.26 10.87
CA VAL A 2 -7.96 2.69 10.50
C VAL A 2 -8.01 2.90 8.98
N ILE A 3 -7.41 1.99 8.22
CA ILE A 3 -7.33 2.11 6.75
C ILE A 3 -8.70 1.97 6.09
N LEU A 4 -9.54 1.04 6.54
CA LEU A 4 -10.89 0.90 5.98
C LEU A 4 -11.76 2.11 6.29
N THR A 5 -11.65 2.69 7.50
CA THR A 5 -12.31 3.97 7.81
C THR A 5 -11.86 5.08 6.87
N LEU A 6 -10.56 5.15 6.51
CA LEU A 6 -10.07 6.14 5.56
C LEU A 6 -10.66 5.94 4.16
N ILE A 7 -10.83 4.69 3.71
CA ILE A 7 -11.46 4.35 2.44
C ILE A 7 -12.94 4.76 2.46
N ASP A 8 -13.66 4.45 3.53
CA ASP A 8 -15.07 4.81 3.70
C ASP A 8 -15.29 6.33 3.67
N GLU A 9 -14.46 7.08 4.42
CA GLU A 9 -14.52 8.54 4.47
C GLU A 9 -14.18 9.17 3.11
N TYR A 10 -13.18 8.62 2.40
CA TYR A 10 -12.89 9.06 1.04
C TYR A 10 -14.09 8.84 0.11
N ASN A 11 -14.70 7.66 0.16
CA ASN A 11 -15.84 7.30 -0.68
C ASN A 11 -17.06 8.20 -0.40
N ALA A 12 -17.29 8.55 0.87
CA ALA A 12 -18.36 9.45 1.28
C ALA A 12 -18.19 10.88 0.77
N LEU A 13 -16.95 11.36 0.66
CA LEU A 13 -16.64 12.74 0.27
C LEU A 13 -16.42 12.92 -1.24
N TYR A 14 -15.87 11.91 -1.92
CA TYR A 14 -15.35 12.04 -3.29
C TYR A 14 -15.92 11.01 -4.27
N GLY A 15 -16.80 10.10 -3.83
CA GLY A 15 -17.25 8.96 -4.61
C GLY A 15 -16.28 7.79 -4.56
N ASP A 16 -16.64 6.66 -5.20
CA ASP A 16 -15.82 5.45 -5.18
C ASP A 16 -14.41 5.68 -5.77
N MET A 17 -13.48 4.80 -5.42
CA MET A 17 -12.10 4.89 -5.92
C MET A 17 -11.92 4.24 -7.31
N SER A 18 -12.99 4.08 -8.08
CA SER A 18 -12.91 3.48 -9.42
C SER A 18 -11.97 4.28 -10.33
N GLY A 19 -11.14 3.55 -11.07
CA GLY A 19 -10.11 4.14 -11.94
C GLY A 19 -8.89 4.71 -11.22
N LYS A 20 -8.83 4.65 -9.88
CA LYS A 20 -7.64 5.03 -9.10
C LYS A 20 -6.73 3.83 -8.87
N THR A 21 -5.45 4.12 -8.64
CA THR A 21 -4.47 3.13 -8.19
C THR A 21 -4.08 3.41 -6.74
N ILE A 22 -4.23 2.41 -5.87
CA ILE A 22 -3.73 2.42 -4.50
C ILE A 22 -2.41 1.66 -4.47
N ILE A 23 -1.39 2.26 -3.87
CA ILE A 23 -0.07 1.65 -3.69
C ILE A 23 0.16 1.50 -2.19
N PRO A 24 -0.18 0.34 -1.59
CA PRO A 24 -0.05 0.16 -0.16
C PRO A 24 1.42 -0.12 0.21
N PHE A 25 1.84 0.32 1.39
CA PHE A 25 3.12 -0.05 1.96
C PHE A 25 2.98 -0.18 3.48
N CYS A 26 3.83 -0.98 4.11
CA CYS A 26 3.95 -0.96 5.56
C CYS A 26 5.27 -1.56 6.05
N THR A 27 5.59 -1.26 7.30
CA THR A 27 6.63 -1.96 8.06
C THR A 27 5.98 -2.82 9.14
N SER A 28 6.61 -3.94 9.51
CA SER A 28 6.19 -4.74 10.66
C SER A 28 7.39 -5.33 11.39
N ALA A 29 7.19 -5.89 12.59
CA ALA A 29 8.26 -6.64 13.24
C ALA A 29 8.57 -7.97 12.52
N SER A 30 7.57 -8.62 11.94
CA SER A 30 7.71 -9.95 11.32
C SER A 30 6.57 -10.37 10.39
N SER A 31 5.34 -9.88 10.59
CA SER A 31 4.17 -10.31 9.83
C SER A 31 4.09 -9.68 8.43
N SER A 32 3.88 -10.53 7.42
CA SER A 32 3.52 -10.08 6.06
C SER A 32 2.16 -9.35 6.07
N PRO A 33 1.96 -8.32 5.24
CA PRO A 33 0.72 -7.57 5.14
C PRO A 33 -0.28 -8.12 4.13
N ASP A 34 -0.04 -9.30 3.55
CA ASP A 34 -0.88 -9.86 2.48
C ASP A 34 -2.37 -9.81 2.80
N THR A 35 -2.78 -10.25 4.00
CA THR A 35 -4.17 -10.19 4.46
C THR A 35 -4.73 -8.75 4.51
N SER A 36 -3.88 -7.78 4.89
CA SER A 36 -4.28 -6.37 4.93
C SER A 36 -4.44 -5.81 3.52
N TYR A 37 -3.55 -6.17 2.59
CA TYR A 37 -3.64 -5.74 1.20
C TYR A 37 -4.84 -6.36 0.49
N GLU A 38 -5.16 -7.62 0.76
CA GLU A 38 -6.40 -8.26 0.28
C GLU A 38 -7.66 -7.57 0.82
N SER A 39 -7.65 -7.15 2.09
CA SER A 39 -8.77 -6.37 2.64
C SER A 39 -8.93 -5.05 1.91
N ILE A 40 -7.84 -4.33 1.61
CA ILE A 40 -7.89 -3.08 0.83
C ILE A 40 -8.39 -3.34 -0.60
N ARG A 41 -7.97 -4.43 -1.23
CA ARG A 41 -8.45 -4.84 -2.57
C ARG A 41 -9.96 -5.09 -2.58
N SER A 42 -10.46 -5.79 -1.58
CA SER A 42 -11.89 -6.07 -1.44
C SER A 42 -12.73 -4.81 -1.26
N GLU A 43 -12.30 -3.92 -0.37
CA GLU A 43 -13.16 -2.81 0.07
C GLU A 43 -13.00 -1.52 -0.74
N SER A 44 -11.87 -1.30 -1.42
CA SER A 44 -11.60 -0.01 -2.07
C SER A 44 -12.32 0.21 -3.40
N GLY A 45 -12.60 -0.85 -4.15
CA GLY A 45 -13.04 -0.73 -5.55
C GLY A 45 -11.98 -0.13 -6.50
N ALA A 46 -10.75 0.07 -6.03
CA ALA A 46 -9.63 0.60 -6.78
C ALA A 46 -8.77 -0.52 -7.40
N THR A 47 -7.88 -0.16 -8.33
CA THR A 47 -6.74 -1.05 -8.66
C THR A 47 -5.72 -0.96 -7.53
N VAL A 48 -5.41 -2.08 -6.87
CA VAL A 48 -4.40 -2.08 -5.80
C VAL A 48 -3.12 -2.73 -6.33
N ALA A 49 -2.04 -1.97 -6.37
CA ALA A 49 -0.74 -2.42 -6.85
C ALA A 49 -0.13 -3.47 -5.91
N ASN A 50 0.97 -4.10 -6.37
CA ASN A 50 1.84 -4.85 -5.49
C ASN A 50 2.52 -3.87 -4.54
N GLY A 51 2.16 -3.95 -3.26
CA GLY A 51 2.66 -3.04 -2.25
C GLY A 51 4.12 -3.29 -1.85
N PHE A 52 4.62 -2.46 -0.95
CA PHE A 52 5.95 -2.62 -0.36
C PHE A 52 5.88 -3.02 1.10
N TRP A 53 6.66 -4.04 1.47
CA TRP A 53 6.81 -4.43 2.86
C TRP A 53 8.25 -4.75 3.20
N CYS A 54 8.67 -4.30 4.39
CA CYS A 54 9.90 -4.73 5.01
C CYS A 54 9.72 -4.87 6.52
N THR A 55 10.69 -5.51 7.16
CA THR A 55 10.73 -5.51 8.62
C THR A 55 11.20 -4.14 9.13
N SER A 56 10.81 -3.80 10.36
CA SER A 56 11.26 -2.55 11.01
C SER A 56 12.78 -2.47 11.12
N SER A 57 13.46 -3.60 11.37
CA SER A 57 14.93 -3.66 11.42
C SER A 57 15.61 -3.37 10.08
N HIS A 58 14.93 -3.67 8.96
CA HIS A 58 15.45 -3.43 7.62
C HIS A 58 15.21 -1.99 7.17
N ALA A 59 14.09 -1.40 7.60
CA ALA A 59 13.77 0.01 7.34
C ALA A 59 14.85 0.97 7.87
N ASP A 60 15.48 0.63 8.99
CA ASP A 60 16.50 1.46 9.64
C ASP A 60 17.88 1.45 8.93
N GLY A 61 18.10 0.59 7.91
CA GLY A 61 19.46 0.22 7.49
C GLY A 61 19.73 -0.05 6.01
N GLY A 62 18.87 0.36 5.07
CA GLY A 62 19.15 0.17 3.63
C GLY A 62 17.93 0.13 2.72
N ILE A 63 16.82 0.75 3.12
CA ILE A 63 15.54 0.66 2.41
C ILE A 63 15.46 1.48 1.13
N ASP A 64 16.33 2.48 0.96
CA ASP A 64 16.25 3.44 -0.15
C ASP A 64 16.38 2.75 -1.52
N ASP A 65 17.35 1.83 -1.66
CA ASP A 65 17.56 1.07 -2.90
C ASP A 65 16.38 0.12 -3.19
N ASP A 66 15.82 -0.50 -2.14
CA ASP A 66 14.67 -1.41 -2.27
C ASP A 66 13.40 -0.66 -2.71
N VAL A 67 13.17 0.52 -2.12
CA VAL A 67 12.04 1.38 -2.49
C VAL A 67 12.24 1.93 -3.90
N ALA A 68 13.45 2.36 -4.26
CA ALA A 68 13.74 2.82 -5.61
C ALA A 68 13.51 1.72 -6.65
N SER A 69 13.93 0.49 -6.37
CA SER A 69 13.67 -0.67 -7.24
C SER A 69 12.17 -0.95 -7.36
N TRP A 70 11.45 -0.99 -6.24
CA TRP A 70 10.00 -1.23 -6.23
C TRP A 70 9.20 -0.18 -6.99
N LEU A 71 9.53 1.11 -6.82
CA LEU A 71 8.90 2.20 -7.58
C LEU A 71 9.20 2.09 -9.07
N SER A 72 10.45 1.76 -9.43
CA SER A 72 10.87 1.57 -10.82
C SER A 72 10.15 0.41 -11.51
N ASP A 73 9.90 -0.70 -10.80
CA ASP A 73 9.13 -1.85 -11.30
C ASP A 73 7.66 -1.48 -11.60
N MET A 74 7.12 -0.48 -10.92
CA MET A 74 5.80 0.09 -11.20
C MET A 74 5.82 1.18 -12.30
N GLY A 75 6.99 1.49 -12.86
CA GLY A 75 7.17 2.57 -13.83
C GLY A 75 7.10 3.97 -13.21
N ILE A 76 7.27 4.08 -11.89
CA ILE A 76 7.30 5.34 -11.16
C ILE A 76 8.77 5.72 -10.98
N SER A 77 9.24 6.70 -11.76
CA SER A 77 10.59 7.25 -11.57
C SER A 77 10.60 8.16 -10.34
N ALA A 78 11.46 7.84 -9.37
CA ALA A 78 11.76 8.68 -8.21
C ALA A 78 12.61 9.90 -8.59
#